data_AF-A0A3N8FVR1-F1
#
_entry.id   AF-A0A3N8FVR1-F1
#
_cell.length_a   1.000
_cell.length_b   1.000
_cell.length_c   1.000
_cell.angle_alpha   90.00
_cell.angle_beta   90.00
_cell.angle_gamma   90.00
#
_symmetry.space_group_name_H-M   'P 1'
#
loop_
_entity.id
_entity.type
_entity.pdbx_description
1 polymer ?
#
loop_
_entity_poly.entity_id
_entity_poly.type
_entity_poly.pdbx_seq_one_letter_code
_entity_poly.pdbx_strand_id
1 'polypeptide(L)' 'MRATDGTPLPPGLDVRHVESGQRTIVGYDGLTFVDGLVQNNHLEISGGGRDCAVEFAYRRPDDGTLPRIGPLTCGPR' A
#
# COMPACT_ATOMS: atom_id res chain seq x y z
N MET A 1 -3.99 0.53 4.85
CA MET A 1 -3.11 -0.59 5.22
C MET A 1 -3.16 -0.77 6.72
N ARG A 2 -3.18 -2.03 7.17
CA ARG A 2 -3.33 -2.40 8.57
C ARG A 2 -2.20 -3.33 9.01
N ALA A 3 -1.85 -3.28 10.29
CA ALA A 3 -1.04 -4.30 10.93
C ALA A 3 -1.86 -5.60 11.13
N THR A 4 -1.20 -6.67 11.56
CA THR A 4 -1.82 -7.98 11.79
C THR A 4 -2.90 -7.98 12.87
N ASP A 5 -2.83 -7.05 13.82
CA ASP A 5 -3.87 -6.81 14.84
C ASP A 5 -5.06 -5.97 14.33
N GLY A 6 -5.05 -5.60 13.05
CA GLY A 6 -6.08 -4.79 12.41
C GLY A 6 -5.95 -3.29 12.65
N THR A 7 -4.98 -2.82 13.43
CA THR A 7 -4.75 -1.37 13.61
C THR A 7 -4.20 -0.74 12.33
N PRO A 8 -4.51 0.53 12.01
CA PRO A 8 -3.88 1.21 10.87
C PRO A 8 -2.37 1.27 11.03
N LEU A 9 -1.63 1.15 9.92
CA LEU A 9 -0.20 1.41 9.95
C LEU A 9 0.07 2.89 10.33
N PRO A 10 1.13 3.17 11.11
CA PRO A 10 1.46 4.53 11.50
C PRO A 10 1.86 5.37 10.27
N PRO A 11 1.51 6.66 10.25
CA PRO A 11 1.95 7.56 9.20
C PRO A 11 3.48 7.74 9.21
N GLY A 12 4.04 8.04 8.04
CA GLY A 12 5.47 8.31 7.84
C GLY A 12 6.33 7.09 7.51
N LEU A 13 5.77 5.88 7.48
CA LEU A 13 6.48 4.71 6.94
C LEU A 13 6.72 4.88 5.44
N ASP A 14 7.89 4.45 4.96
CA ASP A 14 8.24 4.43 3.53
C ASP A 14 7.43 3.34 2.83
N VAL A 15 6.91 3.66 1.64
CA VAL A 15 6.17 2.73 0.80
C VAL A 15 6.82 2.74 -0.59
N ARG A 16 7.28 1.57 -1.04
CA ARG A 16 7.79 1.36 -2.39
C ARG A 16 6.81 0.52 -3.18
N HIS A 17 6.35 1.04 -4.32
CA HIS A 17 5.66 0.23 -5.32
C HIS A 17 6.71 -0.54 -6.12
N VAL A 18 6.67 -1.88 -6.07
CA VAL A 18 7.74 -2.72 -6.62
C VAL A 18 7.81 -2.58 -8.14
N GLU A 19 6.66 -2.55 -8.80
CA GLU A 19 6.53 -2.58 -10.25
C GLU A 19 6.97 -1.27 -10.90
N SER A 20 6.63 -0.12 -10.33
CA SER A 20 7.04 1.19 -10.87
C SER A 20 8.32 1.74 -10.26
N GLY A 21 8.77 1.18 -9.13
CA GLY A 21 9.88 1.70 -8.34
C GLY A 21 9.58 3.03 -7.63
N GLN A 22 8.37 3.58 -7.78
CA GLN A 22 7.98 4.83 -7.13
C GLN A 22 7.88 4.65 -5.62
N ARG A 23 8.11 5.76 -4.91
CA ARG A 23 8.06 5.82 -3.45
C ARG A 23 7.09 6.88 -2.99
N THR A 24 6.47 6.59 -1.86
CA THR A 24 5.55 7.48 -1.15
C THR A 24 5.62 7.14 0.33
N ILE A 25 4.70 7.69 1.12
CA ILE A 25 4.57 7.39 2.54
C ILE A 25 3.20 6.82 2.88
N VAL A 26 3.13 6.16 4.02
CA VAL A 26 1.87 5.94 4.72
C VAL A 26 1.39 7.28 5.29
N GLY A 27 0.18 7.69 4.93
CA GLY A 27 -0.53 8.81 5.51
C GLY A 27 -1.39 8.41 6.70
N TYR A 28 -2.26 9.32 7.15
CA TYR A 28 -3.20 9.05 8.22
C TYR A 28 -4.15 7.88 7.87
N ASP A 29 -4.65 7.20 8.91
CA ASP A 29 -5.50 6.01 8.81
C ASP A 29 -4.89 4.85 8.01
N GLY A 30 -3.56 4.84 7.87
CA GLY A 30 -2.84 3.83 7.10
C GLY A 30 -3.07 3.94 5.59
N LEU A 31 -3.55 5.09 5.09
CA LEU A 31 -3.78 5.31 3.66
C LEU A 31 -2.47 5.61 2.93
N THR A 32 -2.42 5.30 1.63
CA THR A 32 -1.33 5.72 0.76
C THR A 32 -1.87 5.89 -0.66
N PHE A 33 -1.30 6.82 -1.40
CA PHE A 33 -1.64 7.07 -2.81
C PHE A 33 -0.52 6.52 -3.67
N VAL A 34 -0.89 5.66 -4.61
CA VAL A 34 0.04 4.96 -5.51
C VAL A 34 -0.45 5.15 -6.94
N ASP A 35 0.45 5.60 -7.79
CA ASP A 35 0.22 5.76 -9.22
C ASP A 35 0.85 4.61 -10.01
N GLY A 36 0.48 4.50 -11.29
CA GLY A 36 1.08 3.51 -12.19
C GLY A 36 0.71 2.07 -11.85
N LEU A 37 -0.43 1.84 -11.20
CA LEU A 37 -0.91 0.50 -10.87
C LEU A 37 -1.10 -0.36 -12.12
N VAL A 38 -0.64 -1.61 -12.02
CA VAL A 38 -0.79 -2.68 -13.01
C VAL A 38 -1.76 -3.74 -12.49
N GLN A 39 -1.89 -4.88 -13.17
CA GLN A 39 -2.87 -5.90 -12.77
C GLN A 39 -2.58 -6.50 -11.39
N ASN A 40 -1.32 -6.77 -11.06
CA ASN A 40 -0.87 -7.31 -9.77
C ASN A 40 0.22 -6.39 -9.23
N ASN A 41 0.04 -5.87 -8.03
CA ASN A 41 0.90 -4.84 -7.45
C ASN A 41 1.43 -5.29 -6.10
N HIS A 42 2.68 -4.92 -5.82
CA HIS A 42 3.30 -5.16 -4.53
C HIS A 42 3.75 -3.82 -3.94
N LEU A 43 3.39 -3.61 -2.67
CA LEU A 43 3.96 -2.53 -1.88
C LEU A 43 4.86 -3.14 -0.82
N GLU A 44 6.07 -2.63 -0.74
CA GLU A 44 6.98 -2.87 0.37
C GLU A 44 6.92 -1.67 1.30
N ILE A 45 6.69 -1.94 2.59
CA ILE A 45 6.55 -0.91 3.62
C ILE A 45 7.70 -1.08 4.61
N SER A 46 8.45 0.00 4.86
CA SER A 46 9.57 -0.04 5.80
C SER A 46 9.67 1.21 6.68
N GLY A 47 10.39 1.08 7.80
CA GLY A 47 10.63 2.17 8.76
C GLY A 47 10.02 1.91 10.13
N GLY A 48 10.44 2.66 11.15
CA GLY A 48 9.94 2.50 12.52
C GLY A 48 10.11 1.09 13.10
N GLY A 49 11.15 0.36 12.67
CA GLY A 49 11.38 -1.05 13.04
C GLY A 49 10.49 -2.07 12.32
N ARG A 50 9.76 -1.65 11.30
CA ARG A 50 8.89 -2.50 10.48
C ARG A 50 9.51 -2.74 9.10
N ASP A 51 9.33 -3.96 8.61
CA ASP A 51 9.54 -4.37 7.21
C ASP A 51 8.43 -5.37 6.88
N CYS A 52 7.56 -5.02 5.95
CA CYS A 52 6.38 -5.81 5.60
C CYS A 52 5.94 -5.55 4.16
N ALA A 53 5.09 -6.42 3.62
CA ALA A 53 4.59 -6.28 2.26
C ALA A 53 3.08 -6.47 2.17
N VAL A 54 2.49 -5.91 1.11
CA VAL A 54 1.12 -6.20 0.68
C VAL A 54 1.09 -6.48 -0.82
N GLU A 55 0.25 -7.41 -1.22
CA GLU A 55 -0.08 -7.71 -2.61
C GLU A 55 -1.56 -7.42 -2.86
N PHE A 56 -1.88 -6.84 -4.00
CA PHE A 56 -3.26 -6.66 -4.43
C PHE A 56 -3.41 -6.59 -5.95
N ALA A 57 -4.56 -7.09 -6.41
CA ALA A 57 -4.97 -6.92 -7.79
C ALA A 57 -5.60 -5.53 -8.01
N TYR A 58 -5.38 -4.96 -9.18
CA TYR A 58 -6.03 -3.72 -9.62
C TYR A 58 -6.64 -3.89 -11.01
N ARG A 59 -7.85 -3.35 -11.15
CA ARG A 59 -8.51 -3.15 -12.44
C ARG A 59 -8.90 -1.68 -12.50
N ARG A 60 -8.48 -1.00 -13.56
CA ARG A 60 -8.85 0.39 -13.80
C ARG A 60 -10.38 0.50 -13.92
N PRO A 61 -11.04 1.33 -13.10
CA PRO A 61 -12.47 1.59 -13.26
C PRO A 61 -12.77 2.25 -14.60
N ASP A 62 -13.84 1.81 -15.27
CA ASP A 62 -14.26 2.34 -16.57
C ASP A 62 -14.80 3.78 -16.47
N ASP A 63 -15.28 4.17 -15.29
CA ASP A 63 -15.79 5.51 -14.97
C ASP A 63 -14.69 6.53 -14.65
N GLY A 64 -13.41 6.13 -14.72
CA GLY A 64 -12.27 6.98 -14.45
C GLY A 64 -12.09 7.36 -12.98
N THR A 65 -12.87 6.77 -12.06
CA THR A 65 -12.73 7.03 -10.63
C THR A 65 -11.39 6.52 -10.10
N LEU A 66 -10.93 7.14 -9.01
CA LEU A 66 -9.79 6.65 -8.24
C LEU A 66 -10.32 5.70 -7.15
N PRO A 67 -10.16 4.37 -7.30
CA PRO A 67 -10.74 3.44 -6.35
C PRO A 67 -9.92 3.40 -5.06
N ARG A 68 -10.59 3.15 -3.93
CA ARG A 68 -9.92 2.85 -2.67
C ARG A 68 -9.77 1.33 -2.53
N ILE A 69 -8.53 0.84 -2.48
CA ILE A 69 -8.22 -0.59 -2.36
C ILE A 69 -7.94 -0.93 -0.90
N GLY A 70 -8.60 -1.97 -0.38
CA GLY A 70 -8.37 -2.53 0.94
C GLY A 70 -9.63 -2.76 1.78
N PRO A 71 -9.48 -3.07 3.08
CA PRO A 71 -8.23 -3.04 3.84
C PRO A 71 -7.21 -4.09 3.38
N LEU A 72 -5.94 -3.68 3.30
CA LEU A 72 -4.80 -4.57 3.04
C LEU A 72 -4.00 -4.75 4.34
N THR A 73 -3.72 -6.00 4.70
CA THR A 73 -2.96 -6.35 5.90
C THR A 73 -1.49 -6.50 5.54
N CYS A 74 -0.62 -5.73 6.20
CA CYS A 74 0.82 -5.83 6.02
C CYS A 74 1.33 -7.14 6.63
N GLY A 75 1.74 -8.07 5.77
CA GLY A 75 2.29 -9.36 6.15
C GLY A 75 3.82 -9.35 6.19
N PRO A 76 4.45 -10.41 6.72
CA PRO A 76 5.88 -10.62 6.59
C PRO A 76 6.29 -10.50 5.13
N ARG A 77 7.44 -9.85 4.89
CA ARG A 77 8.07 -9.80 3.57
C ARG A 77 8.84 -11.09 3.29
#